data_AF-A0A5B7JEL0-F1
#
_entry.id   AF-A0A5B7JEL0-F1
#
_cell.length_a   1.000
_cell.length_b   1.000
_cell.length_c   1.000
_cell.angle_alpha   90.00
_cell.angle_beta   90.00
_cell.angle_gamma   90.00
#
_symmetry.space_group_name_H-M   'P 1'
#
loop_
_entity.id
_entity.type
_entity.pdbx_description
1 polymer ?
#
loop_
_entity_poly.entity_id
_entity_poly.type
_entity_poly.pdbx_seq_one_letter_code
_entity_poly.pdbx_strand_id
1 'polypeptide(L)'
;MNSLTTLEQRRERGDLIAVYRVMNGLEKLDREDSIIWDTSDTRGYGKKLRKNNCWRNTKKFSFPQRCVEVWNGLNKRVIEARTIN
;
A
#
# COMPACT_ATOMS: atom_id res chain seq x y z
N MET A 1 13.94 26.84 5.50
CA MET A 1 14.43 25.48 5.24
C MET A 1 13.42 24.77 4.34
N ASN A 2 13.68 24.70 3.04
CA ASN A 2 12.87 23.87 2.14
C ASN A 2 13.42 22.44 2.25
N SER A 3 12.83 21.66 3.15
CA SER A 3 13.22 20.26 3.36
C SER A 3 12.85 19.45 2.12
N LEU A 4 13.81 19.25 1.22
CA LEU A 4 13.65 18.38 0.07
C LEU A 4 13.39 16.96 0.58
N THR A 5 12.20 16.43 0.28
CA THR A 5 11.87 15.03 0.57
C THR A 5 12.75 14.10 -0.27
N THR A 6 13.17 12.98 0.32
CA THR A 6 14.00 12.00 -0.38
C THR A 6 13.19 11.31 -1.48
N LEU A 7 13.89 10.71 -2.45
CA LEU A 7 13.23 9.90 -3.49
C LEU A 7 12.44 8.74 -2.88
N GLU A 8 12.96 8.13 -1.82
CA GLU A 8 12.31 7.02 -1.12
C GLU A 8 11.00 7.45 -0.47
N GLN A 9 10.99 8.58 0.24
CA GLN A 9 9.77 9.15 0.85
C GLN A 9 8.71 9.48 -0.21
N ARG A 10 9.12 10.05 -1.36
CA ARG A 10 8.19 10.35 -2.45
C ARG A 10 7.62 9.07 -3.07
N ARG A 11 8.43 8.02 -3.22
CA ARG A 11 7.98 6.71 -3.72
C ARG A 11 7.01 6.06 -2.75
N GLU A 12 7.34 6.01 -1.46
CA GLU A 12 6.46 5.46 -0.43
C GLU A 12 5.10 6.16 -0.42
N ARG A 13 5.08 7.50 -0.43
CA ARG A 13 3.82 8.26 -0.51
C ARG A 13 3.03 7.93 -1.77
N GLY A 14 3.69 7.90 -2.93
CA GLY A 14 3.05 7.53 -4.20
C GLY A 14 2.46 6.12 -4.16
N ASP A 15 3.18 5.18 -3.56
CA ASP A 15 2.72 3.79 -3.43
C ASP A 15 1.47 3.70 -2.54
N LEU A 16 1.46 4.37 -1.39
CA LEU A 16 0.32 4.39 -0.49
C LEU A 16 -0.91 5.04 -1.13
N ILE A 17 -0.73 6.11 -1.90
CA ILE A 17 -1.81 6.76 -2.64
C ILE A 17 -2.39 5.80 -3.69
N ALA A 18 -1.54 5.06 -4.41
CA ALA A 18 -1.98 4.07 -5.39
C ALA A 18 -2.80 2.96 -4.72
N VAL A 19 -2.31 2.40 -3.59
CA VAL A 19 -3.06 1.38 -2.82
C VAL A 19 -4.42 1.91 -2.38
N TYR A 20 -4.49 3.14 -1.86
CA TYR A 20 -5.75 3.77 -1.46
C TYR A 20 -6.72 3.94 -2.64
N ARG A 21 -6.23 4.40 -3.80
CA ARG A 21 -7.06 4.57 -5.00
C ARG A 21 -7.64 3.24 -5.46
N VAL A 22 -6.83 2.19 -5.51
CA VAL A 22 -7.25 0.84 -5.90
C VAL A 22 -8.28 0.28 -4.92
N MET A 23 -8.03 0.41 -3.62
CA MET A 23 -8.94 -0.05 -2.58
C MET A 23 -10.33 0.60 -2.66
N ASN A 24 -10.39 1.89 -2.99
CA ASN A 24 -11.65 2.63 -3.08
C ASN A 24 -12.26 2.58 -4.50
N GLY A 25 -11.73 1.76 -5.40
CA GLY A 25 -12.22 1.63 -6.77
C GLY A 25 -11.99 2.87 -7.65
N LEU A 26 -11.12 3.78 -7.23
CA LEU A 26 -10.77 5.00 -7.98
C LEU A 26 -9.77 4.74 -9.10
N GLU A 27 -9.03 3.63 -9.02
CA GLU A 27 -8.03 3.21 -10.00
C GLU A 27 -8.03 1.68 -10.11
N LYS A 28 -7.71 1.17 -11.30
CA LYS A 28 -7.47 -0.26 -11.51
C LYS A 28 -5.99 -0.47 -11.75
N LEU A 29 -5.43 -1.50 -11.14
CA LEU A 29 -4.09 -1.97 -11.51
C LEU A 29 -4.20 -2.78 -12.78
N ASP A 30 -3.24 -2.58 -13.68
CA ASP A 30 -3.13 -3.31 -14.95
C ASP A 30 -3.04 -4.83 -14.74
N ARG A 31 -2.51 -5.24 -13.59
CA ARG A 31 -2.47 -6.62 -13.12
C ARG A 31 -3.26 -6.73 -11.83
N GLU A 32 -4.43 -7.37 -11.90
CA GLU A 32 -5.33 -7.58 -10.77
C GLU A 32 -4.63 -8.31 -9.59
N ASP A 33 -3.70 -9.22 -9.87
CA ASP A 33 -2.89 -9.93 -8.87
C ASP A 33 -1.72 -9.14 -8.26
N SER A 34 -1.52 -7.87 -8.65
CA SER A 34 -0.41 -7.09 -8.10
C SER A 34 -0.55 -6.90 -6.60
N ILE A 35 -1.77 -6.65 -6.13
CA ILE A 35 -2.07 -6.39 -4.73
C ILE A 35 -3.10 -7.42 -4.26
N ILE A 36 -2.76 -8.18 -3.23
CA ILE A 36 -3.62 -9.21 -2.67
C ILE A 36 -4.19 -8.69 -1.35
N TRP A 37 -5.52 -8.54 -1.28
CA TRP A 37 -6.22 -8.19 -0.05
C TRP A 37 -6.23 -9.38 0.90
N ASP A 38 -5.98 -9.11 2.18
CA ASP A 38 -6.14 -10.11 3.22
C ASP A 38 -7.63 -10.29 3.52
N THR A 39 -8.17 -11.47 3.23
CA THR A 39 -9.57 -11.82 3.47
C THR A 39 -9.79 -12.48 4.84
N SER A 40 -8.72 -12.77 5.57
CA SER A 40 -8.74 -13.42 6.88
C SER A 40 -8.92 -12.42 8.02
N ASP A 41 -9.95 -11.57 7.94
CA ASP A 41 -10.22 -10.61 9.01
C ASP A 41 -11.04 -11.22 10.14
N THR A 42 -10.37 -11.99 11.01
CA THR A 42 -11.00 -12.53 12.23
C THR A 42 -10.81 -11.65 13.46
N ARG A 43 -9.88 -10.68 13.43
CA ARG A 43 -9.51 -9.81 14.57
C ARG A 43 -8.93 -8.46 14.14
N GLY A 44 -9.59 -7.70 13.27
CA GLY A 44 -9.07 -6.43 12.77
C GLY A 44 -10.04 -5.60 11.93
N TYR A 45 -9.47 -4.82 11.02
CA TYR A 45 -10.20 -4.03 10.02
C TYR A 45 -9.82 -4.56 8.62
N GLY A 46 -10.83 -4.86 7.80
CA GLY A 46 -10.75 -5.80 6.67
C GLY A 46 -10.13 -5.28 5.38
N LYS A 47 -9.11 -4.46 5.50
CA LYS A 47 -8.48 -3.77 4.36
C LYS A 47 -6.94 -3.82 4.48
N LYS A 48 -6.44 -4.92 5.06
CA LYS A 48 -5.02 -5.25 5.10
C LYS A 48 -4.57 -5.87 3.79
N LEU A 49 -3.28 -5.77 3.52
CA LEU A 49 -2.61 -6.41 2.41
C LEU A 49 -1.94 -7.70 2.86
N ARG A 50 -2.04 -8.75 2.04
CA ARG A 50 -1.32 -9.99 2.25
C ARG A 50 0.11 -9.85 1.73
N LYS A 51 1.10 -10.03 2.61
CA LYS A 51 2.51 -10.10 2.20
C LYS A 51 2.77 -11.44 1.52
N ASN A 52 3.25 -11.40 0.28
CA ASN A 52 3.63 -12.60 -0.45
C ASN A 52 5.10 -12.92 -0.17
N ASN A 53 5.44 -14.20 -0.05
CA ASN A 53 6.84 -14.58 0.08
C ASN A 53 7.54 -14.36 -1.27
N CYS A 54 8.62 -13.59 -1.27
CA CYS A 54 9.45 -13.39 -2.45
C CYS A 54 10.93 -13.57 -2.09
N TRP A 55 11.61 -14.39 -2.89
CA TRP A 55 13.05 -14.60 -2.74
C TRP A 55 13.86 -13.50 -3.43
N ARG A 56 13.44 -13.12 -4.63
CA ARG A 56 14.20 -12.19 -5.49
C ARG A 56 14.08 -10.75 -4.99
N ASN A 57 15.21 -10.08 -4.81
CA ASN A 57 15.28 -8.66 -4.42
C ASN A 57 14.46 -7.76 -5.37
N THR A 58 14.47 -8.03 -6.67
CA THR A 58 13.67 -7.28 -7.64
C THR A 58 12.18 -7.29 -7.29
N LYS A 59 11.65 -8.43 -6.83
CA LYS A 59 10.26 -8.53 -6.38
C LYS A 59 10.10 -7.90 -5.00
N LYS A 60 11.03 -8.12 -4.07
CA LYS A 60 11.01 -7.52 -2.72
C LYS A 60 10.91 -5.99 -2.75
N PHE A 61 11.66 -5.34 -3.64
CA PHE A 61 11.69 -3.87 -3.78
C PHE A 61 10.70 -3.33 -4.83
N SER A 62 9.89 -4.20 -5.43
CA SER A 62 8.80 -3.78 -6.31
C SER A 62 7.69 -3.08 -5.53
N PHE A 63 6.95 -2.20 -6.22
CA PHE A 63 5.78 -1.48 -5.69
C PHE A 63 4.89 -2.35 -4.78
N PRO A 64 4.33 -3.48 -5.24
CA PRO A 64 3.34 -4.22 -4.47
C PRO A 64 3.91 -4.96 -3.26
N GLN A 65 5.23 -5.08 -3.12
CA GLN A 65 5.84 -5.76 -1.97
C GLN A 65 6.30 -4.77 -0.91
N ARG A 66 6.90 -3.65 -1.32
CA ARG A 66 7.40 -2.65 -0.37
C ARG A 66 6.27 -1.87 0.32
N CYS A 67 5.11 -1.70 -0.34
CA CYS A 67 3.99 -0.96 0.25
C CYS A 67 3.22 -1.76 1.32
N VAL A 68 3.34 -3.10 1.35
CA VAL A 68 2.52 -3.95 2.22
C VAL A 68 2.72 -3.66 3.70
N GLU A 69 3.98 -3.57 4.14
CA GLU A 69 4.28 -3.35 5.56
C GLU A 69 3.89 -1.94 6.00
N VAL A 70 4.17 -0.94 5.17
CA VAL A 70 3.79 0.45 5.45
C VAL A 70 2.28 0.58 5.53
N TRP A 71 1.54 0.02 4.56
CA TRP A 71 0.08 0.02 4.54
C TRP A 71 -0.53 -0.67 5.76
N ASN A 72 -0.04 -1.86 6.10
CA ASN A 72 -0.55 -2.64 7.24
C ASN A 72 -0.22 -2.01 8.60
N GLY A 73 0.78 -1.13 8.66
CA GLY A 73 1.11 -0.32 9.83
C GLY A 73 0.27 0.95 9.99
N LEU A 74 -0.51 1.35 8.98
CA LEU A 74 -1.35 2.54 9.06
C LEU A 74 -2.51 2.34 10.04
N ASN A 75 -2.87 3.41 10.76
CA ASN A 75 -4.04 3.40 11.61
C ASN A 75 -5.32 3.36 10.77
N LYS A 76 -6.32 2.62 11.23
CA LYS A 76 -7.67 2.55 10.63
C LYS A 76 -8.22 3.92 10.23
N ARG A 77 -8.07 4.94 11.08
CA ARG A 77 -8.55 6.30 10.81
C ARG A 77 -7.94 6.92 9.54
N VAL A 78 -6.67 6.64 9.28
CA VAL A 78 -5.96 7.16 8.10
C VAL A 78 -6.51 6.50 6.84
N ILE A 79 -6.77 5.20 6.90
CA ILE A 79 -7.19 4.45 5.73
C ILE A 79 -8.69 4.64 5.41
N GLU A 80 -9.50 4.94 6.42
CA GLU A 80 -10.92 5.30 6.27
C GLU A 80 -11.14 6.78 5.94
N ALA A 81 -10.08 7.60 5.91
CA ALA A 81 -10.18 8.98 5.49
C ALA A 81 -10.70 9.06 4.05
N ARG A 82 -11.58 10.02 3.77
CA ARG A 82 -12.22 10.19 2.44
C ARG A 82 -11.40 11.07 1.48
N THR A 83 -10.27 11.58 1.94
CA THR A 83 -9.47 12.59 1.23
C THR A 83 -8.00 12.21 1.23
N ILE A 84 -7.33 12.48 0.12
CA ILE A 84 -5.89 12.39 -0.03
C ILE A 84 -5.33 13.81 0.11
N ASN A 85 -4.31 13.98 0.95
CA ASN A 85 -3.55 15.24 1.09
C ASN A 85 -2.30 15.21 0.22
#